data_AF-A0A7L3MP76-F1
#
_entry.id   AF-A0A7L3MP76-F1
#
_cell.length_a   1.000
_cell.length_b   1.000
_cell.length_c   1.000
_cell.angle_alpha   90.00
_cell.angle_beta   90.00
_cell.angle_gamma   90.00
#
_symmetry.space_group_name_H-M   'P 1'
#
loop_
_entity.id
_entity.type
_entity.pdbx_description
1 polymer ?
#
loop_
_entity_poly.entity_id
_entity_poly.type
_entity_poly.pdbx_seq_one_letter_code
_entity_poly.pdbx_strand_id
1 'polypeptide(L)'
;RFEPCTNVTAEVYLRAYLSPCINDCGIYGQCKLLRTNNYLYAACECKAGWNGWGCTDNAEAFSYGFQLLSTLLLCLSNVMFVPPVAIAVRSHYLLEAAVYIFTMFFSTFYHACDQPGIVVFCIMEYDVLQFCDFLGSLMSVWVTVIAMARLQPIVKQASVLYLLGAMLLSMALQMDRHGLWNLLGPSLFALGIMAVAWTARTIRRRHCYPPTWKRWAFYLCPGALIAAAAVLLYAFVETEENYFYIHSIWHLLIAGSVGFLLPPRAKPSRRLGPLPRRKGCGYQLCVNEQEELGLVDPAVASINSICTS
;
A
#
# COMPACT_ATOMS: atom_id res chain seq x y z
N ARG A 1 4.75 -66.06 -65.29
CA ARG A 1 4.21 -65.04 -66.22
C ARG A 1 4.22 -63.74 -65.44
N PHE A 2 5.12 -62.81 -65.78
CA PHE A 2 5.22 -61.52 -65.08
C PHE A 2 4.26 -60.53 -65.75
N GLU A 3 3.42 -59.89 -64.96
CA GLU A 3 2.51 -58.84 -65.44
C GLU A 3 3.23 -57.48 -65.50
N PRO A 4 2.96 -56.65 -66.52
CA PRO A 4 3.59 -55.34 -66.62
C PRO A 4 3.02 -54.39 -65.55
N CYS A 5 3.90 -53.72 -64.79
CA CYS A 5 3.50 -52.66 -63.88
C CYS A 5 2.82 -51.51 -64.65
N THR A 6 1.56 -51.25 -64.36
CA THR A 6 0.88 -50.03 -64.80
C THR A 6 1.34 -48.83 -63.98
N ASN A 7 1.46 -47.67 -64.60
CA ASN A 7 1.80 -46.42 -63.91
C ASN A 7 0.76 -46.12 -62.82
N VAL A 8 1.14 -46.24 -61.56
CA VAL A 8 0.30 -45.89 -60.42
C VAL A 8 0.54 -44.42 -60.09
N THR A 9 -0.47 -43.59 -60.34
CA THR A 9 -0.46 -42.18 -59.93
C THR A 9 -1.15 -42.04 -58.58
N ALA A 10 -0.45 -41.50 -57.59
CA ALA A 10 -1.02 -41.16 -56.29
C ALA A 10 -1.12 -39.63 -56.17
N GLU A 11 -2.29 -39.14 -55.80
CA GLU A 11 -2.46 -37.72 -55.45
C GLU A 11 -2.01 -37.48 -54.02
N VAL A 12 -1.04 -36.58 -53.85
CA VAL A 12 -0.55 -36.16 -52.53
C VAL A 12 -1.07 -34.77 -52.23
N TYR A 13 -1.99 -34.69 -51.26
CA TYR A 13 -2.51 -33.42 -50.77
C TYR A 13 -1.56 -32.88 -49.68
N LEU A 14 -0.75 -31.90 -50.04
CA LEU A 14 0.13 -31.19 -49.11
C LEU A 14 -0.63 -30.02 -48.47
N ARG A 15 -0.66 -29.99 -47.14
CA ARG A 15 -1.16 -28.84 -46.37
C ARG A 15 -0.04 -28.31 -45.48
N ALA A 16 0.38 -27.08 -45.75
CA ALA A 16 1.31 -26.34 -44.90
C ALA A 16 0.55 -25.24 -44.16
N TYR A 17 0.85 -25.05 -42.88
CA TYR A 17 0.36 -23.94 -42.07
C TYR A 17 1.51 -23.38 -41.25
N LEU A 18 1.46 -22.08 -40.96
CA LEU A 18 2.42 -21.40 -40.11
C LEU A 18 1.75 -21.15 -38.75
N SER A 19 2.36 -21.60 -37.67
CA SER A 19 1.92 -21.23 -36.31
C SER A 19 2.86 -20.15 -35.75
N PRO A 20 2.32 -19.15 -35.03
CA PRO A 20 3.14 -18.09 -34.45
C PRO A 20 4.08 -18.60 -33.35
N CYS A 21 3.67 -19.63 -32.59
CA CYS A 21 4.49 -20.29 -31.58
C CYS A 21 4.50 -21.81 -31.78
N ILE A 22 5.55 -22.47 -31.28
CA ILE A 22 5.68 -23.93 -31.33
C ILE A 22 4.79 -24.56 -30.24
N ASN A 23 3.84 -25.42 -30.65
CA ASN A 23 2.90 -26.12 -29.74
C ASN A 23 2.24 -25.20 -28.68
N ASP A 24 1.92 -23.96 -29.06
CA ASP A 24 1.37 -22.94 -28.15
C ASP A 24 2.15 -22.75 -26.83
N CYS A 25 3.47 -23.00 -26.86
CA CYS A 25 4.39 -22.87 -25.72
C CYS A 25 4.15 -23.85 -24.56
N GLY A 26 3.35 -24.89 -24.78
CA GLY A 26 3.05 -25.92 -23.77
C GLY A 26 2.31 -25.37 -22.55
N ILE A 27 2.39 -26.08 -21.43
CA ILE A 27 1.73 -25.70 -20.17
C ILE A 27 2.54 -24.70 -19.32
N TYR A 28 3.83 -24.56 -19.62
CA TYR A 28 4.78 -23.73 -18.86
C TYR A 28 5.18 -22.44 -19.57
N GLY A 29 4.46 -22.08 -20.64
CA GLY A 29 4.71 -20.86 -21.40
C GLY A 29 3.44 -20.24 -21.94
N GLN A 30 3.56 -19.01 -22.43
CA GLN A 30 2.49 -18.32 -23.16
C GLN A 30 3.03 -17.75 -24.47
N CYS A 31 2.27 -17.90 -25.55
CA CYS A 31 2.59 -17.31 -26.83
C CYS A 31 2.29 -15.81 -26.80
N LYS A 32 3.33 -14.97 -26.78
CA LYS A 32 3.19 -13.51 -26.78
C LYS A 32 3.68 -12.93 -28.10
N LEU A 33 2.95 -11.91 -28.55
CA LEU A 33 3.35 -11.08 -29.67
C LEU A 33 4.26 -9.96 -29.14
N LEU A 34 5.54 -10.03 -29.47
CA LEU A 34 6.55 -9.09 -29.03
C LEU A 34 6.85 -8.09 -30.15
N ARG A 35 7.15 -6.85 -29.75
CA ARG A 35 7.57 -5.79 -30.66
C ARG A 35 8.94 -5.29 -30.25
N THR A 36 9.90 -5.37 -31.17
CA THR A 36 11.21 -4.74 -31.00
C THR A 36 11.44 -3.81 -32.19
N ASN A 37 11.53 -2.50 -31.94
CA ASN A 37 11.53 -1.45 -32.96
C ASN A 37 10.27 -1.52 -33.86
N ASN A 38 10.45 -1.80 -35.15
CA ASN A 38 9.37 -2.00 -36.13
C ASN A 38 9.16 -3.47 -36.51
N TYR A 39 9.81 -4.41 -35.83
CA TYR A 39 9.59 -5.84 -36.03
C TYR A 39 8.57 -6.36 -35.03
N LEU A 40 7.59 -7.09 -35.55
CA LEU A 40 6.56 -7.79 -34.80
C LEU A 40 6.83 -9.29 -34.97
N TYR A 41 7.02 -10.00 -33.87
CA TYR A 41 7.26 -11.44 -33.90
C TYR A 41 6.52 -12.09 -32.74
N ALA A 42 6.18 -13.36 -32.88
CA ALA A 42 5.64 -14.17 -31.80
C ALA A 42 6.74 -15.03 -31.20
N ALA A 43 6.75 -15.14 -29.88
CA ALA A 43 7.68 -16.00 -29.16
C ALA A 43 7.01 -16.58 -27.90
N CYS A 44 7.58 -17.68 -27.42
CA CYS A 44 7.17 -18.27 -26.15
C CYS A 44 7.85 -17.55 -24.99
N GLU A 45 7.05 -17.01 -24.09
CA GLU A 45 7.50 -16.52 -22.79
C GLU A 45 7.32 -17.63 -21.77
N CYS A 46 8.43 -18.18 -21.30
CA CYS A 46 8.44 -19.30 -20.37
C CYS A 46 8.29 -18.83 -18.92
N LYS A 47 7.65 -19.66 -18.10
CA LYS A 47 7.32 -19.38 -16.70
C LYS A 47 8.11 -20.28 -15.77
N ALA A 48 8.27 -19.86 -14.51
CA ALA A 48 8.81 -20.68 -13.43
C ALA A 48 10.19 -21.32 -13.74
N GLY A 49 11.08 -20.59 -14.41
CA GLY A 49 12.43 -21.06 -14.75
C GLY A 49 12.49 -22.10 -15.88
N TRP A 50 11.37 -22.37 -16.56
CA TRP A 50 11.39 -23.19 -17.77
C TRP A 50 12.08 -22.46 -18.91
N ASN A 51 12.79 -23.20 -19.75
CA ASN A 51 13.57 -22.65 -20.86
C ASN A 51 13.26 -23.36 -22.19
N GLY A 52 13.88 -22.88 -23.25
CA GLY A 52 13.78 -23.44 -24.60
C GLY A 52 12.62 -22.88 -25.44
N TRP A 53 12.66 -23.16 -26.75
CA TRP A 53 11.77 -22.56 -27.75
C TRP A 53 10.27 -22.80 -27.51
N GLY A 54 9.93 -23.91 -26.83
CA GLY A 54 8.55 -24.26 -26.47
C GLY A 54 8.33 -24.39 -24.97
N CYS A 55 9.23 -23.84 -24.13
CA CYS A 55 9.16 -23.96 -22.66
C CYS A 55 9.11 -25.41 -22.16
N THR A 56 9.92 -26.28 -22.78
CA THR A 56 9.98 -27.71 -22.49
C THR A 56 11.27 -28.13 -21.77
N ASP A 57 12.24 -27.22 -21.62
CA ASP A 57 13.47 -27.48 -20.88
C ASP A 57 13.26 -27.18 -19.39
N ASN A 58 13.50 -28.18 -18.54
CA ASN A 58 13.31 -28.13 -17.11
C ASN A 58 14.61 -28.03 -16.31
N ALA A 59 15.76 -27.84 -16.96
CA ALA A 59 17.07 -27.81 -16.29
C ALA A 59 17.15 -26.76 -15.18
N GLU A 60 16.51 -25.61 -15.36
CA GLU A 60 16.46 -24.49 -14.40
C GLU A 60 15.05 -24.26 -13.82
N ALA A 61 14.12 -25.19 -14.06
CA ALA A 61 12.73 -25.02 -13.64
C ALA A 61 12.58 -25.08 -12.12
N PHE A 62 11.84 -24.14 -11.56
CA PHE A 62 11.54 -24.11 -10.13
C PHE A 62 10.64 -25.27 -9.73
N SER A 63 10.97 -25.92 -8.62
CA SER A 63 10.12 -26.96 -8.03
C SER A 63 8.77 -26.38 -7.59
N TYR A 64 7.72 -27.22 -7.62
CA TYR A 64 6.38 -26.82 -7.14
C TYR A 64 6.41 -26.32 -5.68
N GLY A 65 7.19 -26.98 -4.82
CA GLY A 65 7.32 -26.58 -3.41
C GLY A 65 7.93 -25.19 -3.24
N PHE A 66 8.90 -24.84 -4.09
CA PHE A 66 9.50 -23.51 -4.10
C PHE A 66 8.49 -22.45 -4.56
N GLN A 67 7.78 -22.69 -5.67
CA GLN A 67 6.73 -21.79 -6.16
C GLN A 67 5.67 -21.54 -5.08
N LEU A 68 5.17 -22.60 -4.44
CA LEU A 68 4.18 -22.51 -3.37
C LEU A 68 4.70 -21.71 -2.17
N LEU A 69 5.94 -21.96 -1.73
CA LEU A 69 6.56 -21.23 -0.63
C LEU A 69 6.66 -19.74 -0.93
N SER A 70 7.13 -19.38 -2.13
CA SER A 70 7.26 -17.98 -2.57
C SER A 70 5.91 -17.28 -2.58
N THR A 71 4.88 -17.89 -3.18
CA THR A 71 3.50 -17.35 -3.16
C THR A 71 2.97 -17.18 -1.75
N LEU A 72 3.14 -18.20 -0.89
CA LEU A 72 2.65 -18.14 0.49
C LEU A 72 3.36 -17.07 1.32
N LEU A 73 4.67 -16.89 1.17
CA LEU A 73 5.41 -15.84 1.89
C LEU A 73 4.89 -14.44 1.53
N LEU A 74 4.75 -14.15 0.23
CA LEU A 74 4.25 -12.86 -0.26
C LEU A 74 2.79 -12.61 0.13
N CYS A 75 1.94 -13.65 0.07
CA CYS A 75 0.53 -13.53 0.43
C CYS A 75 0.31 -13.42 1.95
N LEU A 76 0.96 -14.28 2.75
CA LEU A 76 0.74 -14.32 4.20
C LEU A 76 1.40 -13.15 4.93
N SER A 77 2.47 -12.57 4.38
CA SER A 77 3.09 -11.37 4.97
C SER A 77 2.11 -10.18 5.02
N ASN A 78 1.15 -10.11 4.10
CA ASN A 78 0.08 -9.09 4.13
C ASN A 78 -0.87 -9.22 5.32
N VAL A 79 -0.96 -10.38 5.98
CA VAL A 79 -1.75 -10.55 7.21
C VAL A 79 -1.24 -9.65 8.34
N MET A 80 -0.01 -9.14 8.26
CA MET A 80 0.50 -8.14 9.20
C MET A 80 -0.23 -6.79 9.15
N PHE A 81 -1.12 -6.55 8.19
CA PHE A 81 -2.04 -5.41 8.24
C PHE A 81 -3.21 -5.62 9.23
N VAL A 82 -3.47 -6.84 9.72
CA VAL A 82 -4.55 -7.12 10.68
C VAL A 82 -4.37 -6.35 12.00
N PRO A 83 -3.20 -6.32 12.66
CA PRO A 83 -3.02 -5.50 13.86
C PRO A 83 -3.25 -3.99 13.64
N PRO A 84 -2.66 -3.33 12.61
CA PRO A 84 -2.97 -1.93 12.28
C PRO A 84 -4.46 -1.67 12.03
N VAL A 85 -5.14 -2.55 11.28
CA VAL A 85 -6.59 -2.48 11.05
C VAL A 85 -7.34 -2.52 12.38
N ALA A 86 -7.00 -3.47 13.25
CA ALA A 86 -7.65 -3.63 14.55
C ALA A 86 -7.42 -2.42 15.47
N ILE A 87 -6.24 -1.81 15.43
CA ILE A 87 -5.93 -0.58 16.18
C ILE A 87 -6.72 0.61 15.62
N ALA A 88 -6.81 0.74 14.29
CA ALA A 88 -7.53 1.81 13.62
C ALA A 88 -9.04 1.75 13.90
N VAL A 89 -9.64 0.56 13.79
CA VAL A 89 -11.06 0.34 14.12
C VAL A 89 -11.34 0.68 15.59
N ARG A 90 -10.53 0.17 16.53
CA ARG A 90 -10.70 0.48 17.98
C ARG A 90 -10.53 1.96 18.29
N SER A 91 -9.72 2.66 17.52
CA SER A 91 -9.44 4.09 17.69
C SER A 91 -10.39 5.00 16.90
N HIS A 92 -11.35 4.44 16.16
CA HIS A 92 -12.31 5.12 15.28
C HIS A 92 -11.69 5.86 14.08
N TYR A 93 -10.56 5.36 13.56
CA TYR A 93 -9.94 5.78 12.30
C TYR A 93 -10.48 4.90 11.16
N LEU A 94 -11.76 5.09 10.80
CA LEU A 94 -12.45 4.21 9.84
C LEU A 94 -11.92 4.36 8.41
N LEU A 95 -11.49 5.57 8.02
CA LEU A 95 -10.92 5.81 6.69
C LEU A 95 -9.58 5.08 6.55
N GLU A 96 -8.70 5.23 7.54
CA GLU A 96 -7.42 4.54 7.60
C GLU A 96 -7.61 3.02 7.63
N ALA A 97 -8.56 2.53 8.44
CA ALA A 97 -8.89 1.10 8.49
C ALA A 97 -9.36 0.56 7.12
N ALA A 98 -10.20 1.31 6.40
CA ALA A 98 -10.67 0.91 5.07
C ALA A 98 -9.51 0.83 4.07
N VAL A 99 -8.60 1.79 4.09
CA VAL A 99 -7.39 1.78 3.24
C VAL A 99 -6.50 0.58 3.58
N TYR A 100 -6.26 0.28 4.86
CA TYR A 100 -5.44 -0.88 5.24
C TYR A 100 -6.06 -2.21 4.84
N ILE A 101 -7.39 -2.36 4.96
CA ILE A 101 -8.11 -3.56 4.50
C ILE A 101 -8.00 -3.68 2.98
N PHE A 102 -8.18 -2.58 2.26
CA PHE A 102 -8.02 -2.54 0.80
C PHE A 102 -6.62 -3.00 0.39
N THR A 103 -5.57 -2.43 0.99
CA THR A 103 -4.17 -2.81 0.74
C THR A 103 -3.95 -4.29 1.01
N MET A 104 -4.35 -4.77 2.19
CA MET A 104 -4.19 -6.16 2.57
C MET A 104 -4.84 -7.11 1.56
N PHE A 105 -6.08 -6.81 1.15
CA PHE A 105 -6.82 -7.64 0.19
C PHE A 105 -6.15 -7.64 -1.18
N PHE A 106 -5.96 -6.48 -1.80
CA PHE A 106 -5.46 -6.40 -3.17
C PHE A 106 -3.99 -6.80 -3.28
N SER A 107 -3.16 -6.51 -2.28
CA SER A 107 -1.78 -6.98 -2.22
C SER A 107 -1.71 -8.52 -2.17
N THR A 108 -2.55 -9.14 -1.34
CA THR A 108 -2.60 -10.62 -1.25
C THR A 108 -2.96 -11.24 -2.61
N PHE A 109 -3.99 -10.73 -3.29
CA PHE A 109 -4.41 -11.29 -4.57
C PHE A 109 -3.48 -10.91 -5.73
N TYR A 110 -2.81 -9.75 -5.66
CA TYR A 110 -1.75 -9.40 -6.59
C TYR A 110 -0.61 -10.42 -6.51
N HIS A 111 -0.07 -10.68 -5.32
CA HIS A 111 1.03 -11.62 -5.15
C HIS A 111 0.64 -13.08 -5.45
N ALA A 112 -0.62 -13.44 -5.28
CA ALA A 112 -1.15 -14.72 -5.76
C ALA A 112 -1.20 -14.82 -7.29
N CYS A 113 -1.39 -13.69 -7.97
CA CYS A 113 -1.46 -13.59 -9.43
C CYS A 113 -0.09 -13.38 -10.09
N ASP A 114 0.85 -12.77 -9.39
CA ASP A 114 2.19 -12.44 -9.89
C ASP A 114 3.11 -13.67 -9.99
N GLN A 115 2.89 -14.68 -9.15
CA GLN A 115 3.78 -15.83 -9.11
C GLN A 115 3.67 -16.70 -10.37
N PRO A 116 4.79 -16.93 -11.08
CA PRO A 116 4.79 -17.71 -12.31
C PRO A 116 4.68 -19.21 -12.01
N GLY A 117 3.88 -19.93 -12.80
CA GLY A 117 3.80 -21.39 -12.76
C GLY A 117 2.39 -21.92 -12.55
N ILE A 118 2.27 -23.06 -11.87
CA ILE A 118 0.99 -23.79 -11.70
C ILE A 118 0.16 -23.18 -10.55
N VAL A 119 0.81 -22.46 -9.62
CA VAL A 119 0.18 -21.88 -8.42
C VAL A 119 -0.43 -20.50 -8.64
N VAL A 120 -0.40 -20.00 -9.88
CA VAL A 120 -0.94 -18.68 -10.23
C VAL A 120 -2.44 -18.60 -9.99
N PHE A 121 -2.89 -17.54 -9.32
CA PHE A 121 -4.30 -17.30 -9.06
C PHE A 121 -4.64 -15.81 -9.18
N CYS A 122 -5.37 -15.46 -10.25
CA CYS A 122 -5.80 -14.09 -10.54
C CYS A 122 -7.32 -13.97 -10.43
N ILE A 123 -7.81 -13.10 -9.55
CA ILE A 123 -9.25 -12.76 -9.45
C ILE A 123 -9.69 -11.71 -10.47
N MET A 124 -8.72 -10.97 -11.02
CA MET A 124 -8.88 -9.85 -11.95
C MET A 124 -7.62 -9.78 -12.83
N GLU A 125 -7.62 -8.92 -13.84
CA GLU A 125 -6.45 -8.63 -14.66
C GLU A 125 -5.24 -8.18 -13.83
N TYR A 126 -4.07 -8.71 -14.21
CA TYR A 126 -2.79 -8.50 -13.51
C TYR A 126 -2.50 -7.01 -13.29
N ASP A 127 -2.65 -6.20 -14.34
CA ASP A 127 -2.38 -4.76 -14.29
C ASP A 127 -3.24 -4.01 -13.26
N VAL A 128 -4.48 -4.45 -13.07
CA VAL A 128 -5.39 -3.82 -12.10
C VAL A 128 -5.02 -4.23 -10.68
N LEU A 129 -4.71 -5.52 -10.46
CA LEU A 129 -4.24 -6.01 -9.16
C LEU A 129 -2.94 -5.33 -8.74
N GLN A 130 -1.97 -5.26 -9.67
CA GLN A 130 -0.70 -4.56 -9.46
C GLN A 130 -0.93 -3.09 -9.11
N PHE A 131 -1.78 -2.39 -9.88
CA PHE A 131 -2.11 -0.99 -9.60
C PHE A 131 -2.73 -0.81 -8.20
N CYS A 132 -3.65 -1.67 -7.80
CA CYS A 132 -4.30 -1.60 -6.49
C CYS A 132 -3.32 -1.89 -5.33
N ASP A 133 -2.36 -2.80 -5.52
CA ASP A 133 -1.33 -3.09 -4.52
C ASP A 133 -0.44 -1.87 -4.24
N PHE A 134 0.17 -1.29 -5.30
CA PHE A 134 1.01 -0.11 -5.17
C PHE A 134 0.23 1.10 -4.63
N LEU A 135 -0.97 1.36 -5.17
CA LEU A 135 -1.81 2.47 -4.70
C LEU A 135 -2.21 2.28 -3.23
N GLY A 136 -2.64 1.09 -2.85
CA GLY A 136 -3.04 0.78 -1.48
C GLY A 136 -1.90 1.00 -0.49
N SER A 137 -0.70 0.49 -0.82
CA SER A 137 0.49 0.65 0.02
C SER A 137 0.88 2.11 0.22
N LEU A 138 0.93 2.90 -0.87
CA LEU A 138 1.23 4.34 -0.78
C LEU A 138 0.15 5.12 -0.04
N MET A 139 -1.13 4.81 -0.31
CA MET A 139 -2.25 5.41 0.40
C MET A 139 -2.22 5.08 1.89
N SER A 140 -1.80 3.88 2.28
CA SER A 140 -1.69 3.48 3.69
C SER A 140 -0.68 4.35 4.45
N VAL A 141 0.48 4.59 3.86
CA VAL A 141 1.49 5.52 4.42
C VAL A 141 0.93 6.94 4.45
N TRP A 142 0.36 7.42 3.34
CA TRP A 142 -0.20 8.75 3.21
C TRP A 142 -1.26 9.06 4.28
N VAL A 143 -2.29 8.22 4.41
CA VAL A 143 -3.37 8.44 5.38
C VAL A 143 -2.86 8.37 6.81
N THR A 144 -1.87 7.52 7.10
CA THR A 144 -1.23 7.45 8.43
C THR A 144 -0.55 8.77 8.77
N VAL A 145 0.23 9.34 7.84
CA VAL A 145 0.97 10.59 8.08
C VAL A 145 0.01 11.78 8.26
N ILE A 146 -1.05 11.86 7.46
CA ILE A 146 -2.08 12.89 7.63
C ILE A 146 -2.82 12.71 8.97
N ALA A 147 -3.13 11.49 9.39
CA ALA A 147 -3.72 11.22 10.70
C ALA A 147 -2.78 11.66 11.84
N MET A 148 -1.47 11.47 11.69
CA MET A 148 -0.45 11.94 12.64
C MET A 148 -0.34 13.48 12.71
N ALA A 149 -0.55 14.17 11.59
CA ALA A 149 -0.60 15.63 11.57
C ALA A 149 -1.77 16.19 12.40
N ARG A 150 -2.81 15.36 12.65
CA ARG A 150 -3.98 15.68 13.47
C ARG A 150 -4.61 17.03 13.11
N LEU A 151 -4.76 17.36 11.84
CA LEU A 151 -5.26 18.67 11.41
C LEU A 151 -6.68 18.91 12.01
N GLN A 152 -6.79 19.89 12.92
CA GLN A 152 -8.04 20.39 13.50
C GLN A 152 -8.00 21.90 13.22
N PRO A 153 -8.79 22.41 12.27
CA PRO A 153 -10.25 22.43 12.35
C PRO A 153 -10.97 22.05 11.04
N ILE A 154 -12.12 21.40 11.20
CA ILE A 154 -13.06 20.94 10.16
C ILE A 154 -12.49 19.83 9.26
N VAL A 155 -13.11 18.66 9.36
CA VAL A 155 -12.98 17.46 8.50
C VAL A 155 -12.72 17.80 7.01
N LYS A 156 -13.21 18.94 6.52
CA LYS A 156 -12.94 19.52 5.19
C LYS A 156 -11.45 19.54 4.79
N GLN A 157 -10.52 20.04 5.59
CA GLN A 157 -9.11 20.14 5.13
C GLN A 157 -8.40 18.79 5.06
N ALA A 158 -8.64 17.90 6.03
CA ALA A 158 -8.10 16.54 6.01
C ALA A 158 -8.70 15.71 4.86
N SER A 159 -10.02 15.80 4.63
CA SER A 159 -10.68 15.12 3.52
C SER A 159 -10.19 15.58 2.16
N VAL A 160 -9.92 16.88 1.98
CA VAL A 160 -9.32 17.39 0.74
C VAL A 160 -7.91 16.81 0.53
N LEU A 161 -7.10 16.73 1.58
CA LEU A 161 -5.76 16.12 1.50
C LEU A 161 -5.81 14.61 1.22
N TYR A 162 -6.78 13.88 1.76
CA TYR A 162 -6.98 12.47 1.45
C TYR A 162 -7.38 12.27 -0.02
N LEU A 163 -8.37 13.02 -0.51
CA LEU A 163 -8.84 12.91 -1.90
C LEU A 163 -7.79 13.38 -2.91
N LEU A 164 -7.17 14.53 -2.65
CA LEU A 164 -6.10 15.05 -3.51
C LEU A 164 -4.91 14.10 -3.53
N GLY A 165 -4.52 13.55 -2.38
CA GLY A 165 -3.48 12.52 -2.28
C GLY A 165 -3.82 11.30 -3.13
N ALA A 166 -5.04 10.76 -3.01
CA ALA A 166 -5.49 9.61 -3.80
C ALA A 166 -5.45 9.86 -5.31
N MET A 167 -5.91 11.04 -5.76
CA MET A 167 -5.89 11.40 -7.18
C MET A 167 -4.46 11.56 -7.72
N LEU A 168 -3.59 12.26 -6.98
CA LEU A 168 -2.21 12.49 -7.40
C LEU A 168 -1.40 11.19 -7.40
N LEU A 169 -1.59 10.33 -6.39
CA LEU A 169 -0.97 9.02 -6.31
C LEU A 169 -1.42 8.10 -7.45
N SER A 170 -2.73 8.06 -7.71
CA SER A 170 -3.28 7.32 -8.85
C SER A 170 -2.69 7.79 -10.18
N MET A 171 -2.56 9.10 -10.38
CA MET A 171 -1.95 9.64 -11.60
C MET A 171 -0.47 9.29 -11.69
N ALA A 172 0.28 9.43 -10.59
CA ALA A 172 1.72 9.18 -10.55
C ALA A 172 2.05 7.72 -10.90
N LEU A 173 1.27 6.79 -10.33
CA LEU A 173 1.40 5.36 -10.62
C LEU A 173 1.07 5.02 -12.08
N GLN A 174 0.17 5.76 -12.75
CA GLN A 174 -0.07 5.53 -14.18
C GLN A 174 1.09 6.01 -15.06
N MET A 175 1.85 7.02 -14.64
CA MET A 175 2.98 7.53 -15.40
C MET A 175 4.22 6.63 -15.31
N ASP A 176 4.52 6.09 -14.11
CA ASP A 176 5.67 5.22 -13.90
C ASP A 176 5.47 4.32 -12.65
N ARG A 177 4.93 3.12 -12.82
CA ARG A 177 4.58 2.24 -11.67
C ARG A 177 5.77 1.88 -10.78
N HIS A 178 6.98 1.81 -11.33
CA HIS A 178 8.19 1.36 -10.63
C HIS A 178 9.12 2.50 -10.22
N GLY A 179 8.77 3.74 -10.52
CA GLY A 179 9.59 4.89 -10.16
C GLY A 179 9.76 5.00 -8.65
N LEU A 180 11.00 4.90 -8.16
CA LEU A 180 11.32 5.13 -6.73
C LEU A 180 10.78 6.48 -6.22
N TRP A 181 10.71 7.47 -7.11
CA TRP A 181 10.12 8.79 -6.85
C TRP A 181 8.62 8.75 -6.58
N ASN A 182 7.89 7.75 -7.08
CA ASN A 182 6.46 7.58 -6.79
C ASN A 182 6.22 6.99 -5.40
N LEU A 183 7.21 6.29 -4.82
CA LEU A 183 7.23 5.93 -3.40
C LEU A 183 7.70 7.09 -2.51
N LEU A 184 8.83 7.70 -2.85
CA LEU A 184 9.48 8.71 -2.00
C LEU A 184 8.77 10.06 -2.04
N GLY A 185 8.38 10.54 -3.22
CA GLY A 185 7.82 11.89 -3.40
C GLY A 185 6.57 12.15 -2.55
N PRO A 186 5.50 11.34 -2.67
CA PRO A 186 4.30 11.49 -1.87
C PRO A 186 4.55 11.33 -0.37
N SER A 187 5.41 10.38 0.01
CA SER A 187 5.81 10.15 1.40
C SER A 187 6.52 11.36 2.01
N LEU A 188 7.49 11.94 1.29
CA LEU A 188 8.22 13.14 1.71
C LEU A 188 7.30 14.36 1.77
N PHE A 189 6.38 14.50 0.82
CA PHE A 189 5.40 15.59 0.83
C PHE A 189 4.44 15.49 2.03
N ALA A 190 3.93 14.30 2.33
CA ALA A 190 3.10 14.07 3.52
C ALA A 190 3.87 14.38 4.82
N LEU A 191 5.13 13.95 4.92
CA LEU A 191 6.00 14.26 6.05
C LEU A 191 6.25 15.77 6.18
N GLY A 192 6.39 16.49 5.05
CA GLY A 192 6.48 17.94 5.00
C GLY A 192 5.23 18.62 5.58
N ILE A 193 4.04 18.18 5.19
CA ILE A 193 2.76 18.68 5.75
C ILE A 193 2.72 18.46 7.26
N MET A 194 3.10 17.26 7.72
CA MET A 194 3.15 16.94 9.15
C MET A 194 4.15 17.84 9.89
N ALA A 195 5.35 18.03 9.36
CA ALA A 195 6.37 18.89 9.95
C ALA A 195 5.91 20.35 10.08
N VAL A 196 5.26 20.90 9.04
CA VAL A 196 4.69 22.25 9.05
C VAL A 196 3.57 22.34 10.10
N ALA A 197 2.67 21.37 10.15
CA ALA A 197 1.58 21.34 11.12
C ALA A 197 2.08 21.27 12.57
N TRP A 198 3.10 20.45 12.84
CA TRP A 198 3.72 20.32 14.15
C TRP A 198 4.50 21.57 14.54
N THR A 199 5.23 22.18 13.60
CA THR A 199 5.96 23.43 13.83
C THR A 199 5.01 24.58 14.14
N ALA A 200 3.94 24.75 13.34
CA ALA A 200 2.93 25.78 13.58
C ALA A 200 2.24 25.63 14.95
N ARG A 201 2.02 24.39 15.40
CA ARG A 201 1.48 24.10 16.74
C ARG A 201 2.48 24.36 17.86
N THR A 202 3.74 24.01 17.63
CA THR A 202 4.82 24.23 18.59
C THR A 202 5.00 25.73 18.84
N ILE A 203 4.98 26.54 17.77
CA ILE A 203 5.02 28.00 17.86
C ILE A 203 3.79 28.55 18.61
N ARG A 204 2.57 28.10 18.25
CA ARG A 204 1.33 28.56 18.90
C ARG A 204 1.22 28.18 20.37
N ARG A 205 1.66 26.97 20.77
CA ARG A 205 1.54 26.45 22.14
C ARG A 205 2.81 26.62 22.99
N ARG A 206 3.89 27.16 22.42
CA ARG A 206 5.24 27.32 23.04
C ARG A 206 5.81 26.05 23.69
N HIS A 207 5.36 24.87 23.26
CA HIS A 207 5.85 23.56 23.70
C HIS A 207 5.94 22.62 22.50
N CYS A 208 6.98 21.77 22.47
CA CYS A 208 7.19 20.79 21.41
C CYS A 208 6.02 19.82 21.32
N TYR A 209 5.46 19.68 20.11
CA TYR A 209 4.38 18.74 19.82
C TYR A 209 4.95 17.50 19.10
N PRO A 210 4.62 16.25 19.52
CA PRO A 210 3.81 15.87 20.68
C PRO A 210 4.51 16.04 22.05
N PRO A 211 3.79 16.43 23.12
CA PRO A 211 4.39 16.84 24.40
C PRO A 211 4.90 15.69 25.29
N THR A 212 4.56 14.44 25.00
CA THR A 212 4.93 13.28 25.83
C THR A 212 6.15 12.55 25.31
N TRP A 213 7.28 12.59 26.02
CA TRP A 213 8.51 11.85 25.69
C TRP A 213 8.28 10.34 25.53
N LYS A 214 7.39 9.73 26.33
CA LYS A 214 7.01 8.31 26.18
C LYS A 214 6.46 7.99 24.78
N ARG A 215 5.74 8.93 24.16
CA ARG A 215 5.21 8.73 22.80
C ARG A 215 6.30 8.78 21.75
N TRP A 216 7.32 9.63 21.95
CA TRP A 216 8.51 9.66 21.11
C TRP A 216 9.27 8.33 21.20
N ALA A 217 9.63 7.92 22.41
CA ALA A 217 10.45 6.73 22.65
C ALA A 217 9.78 5.41 22.24
N PHE A 218 8.47 5.24 22.50
CA PHE A 218 7.80 3.94 22.32
C PHE A 218 6.95 3.80 21.04
N TYR A 219 6.64 4.90 20.34
CA TYR A 219 5.75 4.86 19.16
C TYR A 219 6.39 5.52 17.93
N LEU A 220 6.78 6.80 18.04
CA LEU A 220 7.28 7.56 16.90
C LEU A 220 8.67 7.12 16.45
N CYS A 221 9.64 7.02 17.37
CA CYS A 221 10.99 6.61 16.99
C CYS A 221 11.03 5.17 16.47
N PRO A 222 10.42 4.16 17.14
CA PRO A 222 10.36 2.81 16.59
C PRO A 222 9.65 2.76 15.24
N GLY A 223 8.48 3.41 15.10
CA GLY A 223 7.72 3.43 13.85
C GLY A 223 8.49 4.08 12.69
N ALA A 224 9.15 5.22 12.94
CA ALA A 224 9.96 5.91 11.93
C ALA A 224 11.21 5.12 11.54
N LEU A 225 11.88 4.46 12.49
CA LEU A 225 13.03 3.60 12.21
C LEU A 225 12.63 2.39 11.37
N ILE A 226 11.50 1.76 11.69
CA ILE A 226 10.96 0.63 10.92
C ILE A 226 10.61 1.09 9.49
N ALA A 227 9.94 2.24 9.34
CA ALA A 227 9.61 2.79 8.02
C ALA A 227 10.86 3.12 7.19
N ALA A 228 11.89 3.71 7.81
CA ALA A 228 13.17 3.98 7.16
C ALA A 228 13.86 2.69 6.72
N ALA A 229 13.88 1.67 7.59
CA ALA A 229 14.43 0.36 7.26
C ALA A 229 13.68 -0.30 6.08
N ALA A 230 12.35 -0.19 6.03
CA ALA A 230 11.56 -0.69 4.91
C ALA A 230 11.96 -0.03 3.58
N VAL A 231 12.03 1.30 3.56
CA VAL A 231 12.44 2.05 2.35
C VAL A 231 13.87 1.71 1.93
N LEU A 232 14.79 1.56 2.88
CA LEU A 232 16.18 1.21 2.58
C LEU A 232 16.31 -0.22 2.00
N LEU A 233 15.56 -1.18 2.56
CA LEU A 233 15.53 -2.55 2.02
C LEU A 233 14.98 -2.57 0.60
N TYR A 234 13.87 -1.87 0.36
CA TYR A 234 13.27 -1.77 -0.96
C TYR A 234 14.19 -1.10 -1.98
N ALA A 235 14.85 0.00 -1.60
CA ALA A 235 15.65 0.79 -2.54
C ALA A 235 17.03 0.19 -2.88
N PHE A 236 17.64 -0.55 -1.95
CA PHE A 236 19.05 -0.98 -2.08
C PHE A 236 19.28 -2.48 -2.01
N VAL A 237 18.34 -3.26 -1.48
CA VAL A 237 18.55 -4.69 -1.19
C VAL A 237 17.66 -5.58 -2.04
N GLU A 238 16.48 -5.09 -2.45
CA GLU A 238 15.59 -5.83 -3.34
C GLU A 238 16.24 -6.05 -4.71
N THR A 239 16.32 -7.31 -5.12
CA THR A 239 16.77 -7.79 -6.43
C THR A 239 15.78 -8.84 -6.94
N GLU A 240 15.80 -9.11 -8.24
CA GLU A 240 14.94 -10.14 -8.86
C GLU A 240 15.08 -11.52 -8.17
N GLU A 241 16.29 -11.88 -7.76
CA GLU A 241 16.59 -13.18 -7.15
C GLU A 241 16.07 -13.32 -5.71
N ASN A 242 16.01 -12.21 -4.96
CA ASN A 242 15.63 -12.21 -3.55
C ASN A 242 14.25 -11.57 -3.28
N TYR A 243 13.56 -11.18 -4.35
CA TYR A 243 12.30 -10.44 -4.33
C TYR A 243 11.30 -11.00 -3.31
N PHE A 244 10.96 -12.29 -3.39
CA PHE A 244 9.95 -12.88 -2.52
C PHE A 244 10.32 -12.86 -1.03
N TYR A 245 11.61 -12.82 -0.67
CA TYR A 245 12.04 -12.66 0.73
C TYR A 245 12.00 -11.19 1.16
N ILE A 246 12.67 -10.32 0.41
CA ILE A 246 12.84 -8.91 0.79
C ILE A 246 11.51 -8.18 0.74
N HIS A 247 10.69 -8.44 -0.27
CA HIS A 247 9.38 -7.84 -0.43
C HIS A 247 8.40 -8.33 0.66
N SER A 248 8.45 -9.61 1.03
CA SER A 248 7.69 -10.12 2.17
C SER A 248 8.09 -9.42 3.47
N ILE A 249 9.39 -9.23 3.73
CA ILE A 249 9.89 -8.47 4.89
C ILE A 249 9.41 -7.02 4.83
N TRP A 250 9.42 -6.41 3.65
CA TRP A 250 8.93 -5.06 3.44
C TRP A 250 7.46 -4.91 3.86
N HIS A 251 6.57 -5.86 3.53
CA HIS A 251 5.18 -5.86 4.02
C HIS A 251 5.11 -5.83 5.56
N LEU A 252 5.89 -6.70 6.22
CA LEU A 252 5.89 -6.77 7.69
C LEU A 252 6.34 -5.44 8.32
N LEU A 253 7.37 -4.81 7.74
CA LEU A 253 7.92 -3.54 8.22
C LEU A 253 6.97 -2.38 7.98
N ILE A 254 6.42 -2.22 6.76
CA ILE A 254 5.47 -1.14 6.48
C ILE A 254 4.21 -1.30 7.34
N ALA A 255 3.61 -2.48 7.39
CA ALA A 255 2.43 -2.73 8.22
C ALA A 255 2.72 -2.50 9.72
N GLY A 256 3.88 -2.97 10.20
CA GLY A 256 4.34 -2.68 11.56
C GLY A 256 4.48 -1.18 11.83
N SER A 257 5.12 -0.45 10.91
CA SER A 257 5.35 0.99 11.05
C SER A 257 4.05 1.79 11.16
N VAL A 258 3.07 1.54 10.30
CA VAL A 258 1.78 2.25 10.34
C VAL A 258 1.01 1.93 11.62
N GLY A 259 1.12 0.70 12.13
CA GLY A 259 0.54 0.31 13.42
C GLY A 259 1.11 1.10 14.61
N PHE A 260 2.42 1.32 14.65
CA PHE A 260 3.08 2.12 15.70
C PHE A 260 2.84 3.63 15.55
N LEU A 261 2.78 4.12 14.31
CA LEU A 261 2.65 5.53 14.00
C LEU A 261 1.22 6.05 14.20
N LEU A 262 0.21 5.18 14.12
CA LEU A 262 -1.18 5.59 14.27
C LEU A 262 -1.41 6.22 15.66
N PRO A 263 -1.90 7.49 15.71
CA PRO A 263 -2.13 8.17 16.97
C PRO A 263 -3.19 7.44 17.82
N PRO A 264 -2.97 7.22 19.13
CA PRO A 264 -4.04 6.72 19.99
C PRO A 264 -5.16 7.77 20.05
N ARG A 265 -6.41 7.31 20.15
CA ARG A 265 -7.58 8.18 20.28
C ARG A 265 -7.32 9.22 21.38
N ALA A 266 -7.58 10.49 21.07
CA ALA A 266 -7.59 11.52 22.10
C ALA A 266 -8.61 11.07 23.16
N LYS A 267 -8.15 10.81 24.39
CA LYS A 267 -9.08 10.52 25.49
C LYS A 267 -10.09 11.67 25.50
N PRO A 268 -11.41 11.40 25.37
CA PRO A 268 -12.38 12.44 25.65
C PRO A 268 -12.01 12.98 27.02
N SER A 269 -11.90 14.31 27.15
CA SER A 269 -11.63 14.95 28.43
C SER A 269 -12.51 14.25 29.44
N ARG A 270 -11.88 13.51 30.38
CA ARG A 270 -12.59 12.74 31.39
C ARG A 270 -13.47 13.80 32.03
N ARG A 271 -14.80 13.74 31.81
CA ARG A 271 -15.75 14.56 32.55
C ARG A 271 -15.27 14.46 33.98
N LEU A 272 -14.73 15.56 34.51
CA LEU A 272 -14.25 15.61 35.87
C LEU A 272 -15.44 15.10 36.67
N GLY A 273 -15.30 13.91 37.26
CA GLY A 273 -16.29 13.44 38.22
C GLY A 273 -16.45 14.55 39.26
N PRO A 274 -17.65 14.78 39.80
CA PRO A 274 -17.88 15.88 40.74
C PRO A 274 -16.80 15.81 41.83
N LEU A 275 -15.91 16.81 41.85
CA LEU A 275 -14.92 16.94 42.91
C LEU A 275 -15.70 17.00 44.24
N PRO A 276 -15.24 16.31 45.31
CA PRO A 276 -15.91 16.37 46.60
C PRO A 276 -15.98 17.83 47.04
N ARG A 277 -17.22 18.28 47.23
CA ARG A 277 -17.64 19.66 47.47
C ARG A 277 -17.03 20.18 48.78
N ARG A 278 -15.80 20.70 48.74
CA ARG A 278 -15.27 21.55 49.82
C ARG A 278 -15.91 22.93 49.68
N LYS A 279 -16.56 23.39 50.75
CA LYS A 279 -17.15 24.72 50.87
C LYS A 279 -16.06 25.80 50.72
N GLY A 280 -16.01 26.41 49.54
CA GLY A 280 -15.18 27.57 49.20
C GLY A 280 -15.50 27.94 47.75
N CYS A 281 -15.69 29.23 47.45
CA CYS A 281 -16.14 29.73 46.14
C CYS A 281 -15.41 29.06 44.97
N GLY A 282 -16.11 28.18 44.26
CA GLY A 282 -15.60 27.49 43.09
C GLY A 282 -15.94 28.31 41.85
N TYR A 283 -14.93 28.89 41.22
CA TYR A 283 -15.05 29.27 39.82
C TYR A 283 -14.88 28.00 38.99
N GLN A 284 -15.87 27.69 38.17
CA GLN A 284 -15.80 26.60 37.20
C GLN A 284 -15.28 27.18 35.90
N LEU A 285 -14.02 26.90 35.56
CA LEU A 285 -13.44 27.35 34.30
C LEU A 285 -14.06 26.53 33.16
N CYS A 286 -15.12 27.05 32.54
CA CYS A 286 -15.66 26.52 31.31
C CYS A 286 -14.71 26.91 30.17
N VAL A 287 -13.90 25.96 29.70
CA VAL A 287 -13.20 26.11 28.42
C VAL A 287 -14.29 26.08 27.35
N ASN A 288 -14.57 27.25 26.78
CA ASN A 288 -15.63 27.42 25.80
C ASN A 288 -15.18 26.81 24.46
N GLU A 289 -15.71 25.62 24.11
CA GLU A 289 -15.44 25.00 22.80
C GLU A 289 -15.95 25.86 21.62
N GLN A 290 -16.77 26.89 21.87
CA GLN A 290 -17.25 27.82 20.84
C GLN A 290 -16.19 28.81 20.33
N GLU A 291 -15.07 29.00 21.04
CA GLU A 291 -13.96 29.82 20.52
C GLU A 291 -13.17 29.12 19.38
N GLU A 292 -13.29 27.79 19.23
CA GLU A 292 -12.66 27.05 18.12
C GLU A 292 -13.49 27.03 16.82
N LEU A 293 -14.71 27.58 16.81
CA LEU A 293 -15.58 27.64 15.60
C LEU A 293 -15.48 28.94 14.79
N GLY A 294 -14.64 29.91 15.19
CA GLY A 294 -14.34 31.09 14.35
C GLY A 294 -15.56 31.91 13.91
N LEU A 295 -16.62 31.94 14.72
CA LEU A 295 -17.89 32.59 14.38
C LEU A 295 -18.16 33.90 15.13
N VAL A 296 -17.15 34.54 15.72
CA VAL A 296 -17.33 35.86 16.36
C VAL A 296 -16.19 36.81 15.98
N ASP A 297 -16.58 37.97 15.44
CA ASP A 297 -15.68 39.08 15.12
C ASP A 297 -14.93 39.58 16.37
N PRO A 298 -13.63 39.96 16.25
CA PRO A 298 -12.77 40.32 17.38
C PRO A 298 -13.13 41.65 18.07
N ALA A 299 -14.22 42.32 17.67
CA ALA A 299 -14.61 43.63 18.19
C ALA A 299 -15.61 43.59 19.37
N VAL A 300 -16.14 42.42 19.75
CA VAL A 300 -17.11 42.29 20.86
C VAL A 300 -16.69 41.18 21.83
N ALA A 301 -15.56 41.35 22.50
CA ALA A 301 -15.22 40.55 23.68
C ALA A 301 -15.80 41.24 24.93
N SER A 302 -17.12 41.11 25.16
CA SER A 302 -17.66 41.38 26.49
C SER A 302 -17.45 40.13 27.36
N ILE A 303 -16.63 40.24 28.40
CA ILE A 303 -16.52 39.24 29.46
C ILE A 303 -17.85 39.23 30.22
N ASN A 304 -18.81 38.45 29.75
CA ASN A 304 -20.09 38.25 30.42
C ASN A 304 -20.43 36.75 30.39
N SER A 305 -19.85 35.98 31.31
CA SER A 305 -20.51 34.78 31.83
C SER A 305 -20.11 34.56 33.28
N ILE A 306 -20.78 35.29 34.16
CA ILE A 306 -21.05 34.79 35.52
C ILE A 306 -22.23 33.83 35.34
N CYS A 307 -21.98 32.52 35.44
CA CYS A 307 -23.07 31.55 35.49
C CYS A 307 -23.80 31.75 36.83
N THR A 308 -25.02 32.28 36.78
CA THR A 308 -25.94 32.23 37.92
C THR A 308 -26.40 30.79 38.14
N SER A 309 -26.55 30.47 39.43
CA SER A 309 -26.82 29.15 40.02
C SER A 309 -27.95 28.36 39.40
#